data_AF-A0A2V9RFB6-F1
#
_entry.id   AF-A0A2V9RFB6-F1
#
_cell.length_a   1.000
_cell.length_b   1.000
_cell.length_c   1.000
_cell.angle_alpha   90.00
_cell.angle_beta   90.00
_cell.angle_gamma   90.00
#
_symmetry.space_group_name_H-M   'P 1'
#
loop_
_entity.id
_entity.type
_entity.pdbx_description
1 polymer ?
#
loop_
_entity_poly.entity_id
_entity_poly.type
_entity_poly.pdbx_seq_one_letter_code
_entity_poly.pdbx_strand_id
1 'polypeptide(L)'
;MTNDAVTVLLVNINPVKPRTVVIQAGAYGEHQFVNVDWGKQVIPINQSSFTVRLLPGTGSRMTLSMRRYANQASLLFPWDRD
;
A
#
# COMPACT_ATOMS: atom_id res chain seq x y z
N MET A 1 -19.10 10.91 -5.17
CA MET A 1 -17.65 10.61 -5.12
C MET A 1 -17.53 9.15 -4.73
N THR A 2 -16.94 8.31 -5.57
CA THR A 2 -16.68 6.91 -5.20
C THR A 2 -15.47 6.89 -4.27
N ASN A 3 -15.58 6.27 -3.10
CA ASN A 3 -14.48 6.11 -2.14
C ASN A 3 -13.64 4.90 -2.55
N ASP A 4 -13.03 4.94 -3.73
CA ASP A 4 -12.28 3.85 -4.38
C ASP A 4 -10.77 4.11 -4.46
N ALA A 5 -10.29 5.18 -3.84
CA ALA A 5 -8.87 5.49 -3.74
C ALA A 5 -8.51 6.12 -2.40
N VAL A 6 -7.24 5.94 -2.03
CA VAL A 6 -6.63 6.64 -0.89
C VAL A 6 -5.28 7.20 -1.32
N THR A 7 -4.95 8.41 -0.90
CA THR A 7 -3.62 8.99 -1.12
C THR A 7 -2.84 8.98 0.19
N VAL A 8 -1.60 8.49 0.12
CA VAL A 8 -0.67 8.43 1.25
C VAL A 8 0.63 9.17 0.92
N LEU A 9 1.26 9.74 1.94
CA LEU A 9 2.64 10.24 1.89
C LEU A 9 3.46 9.42 2.88
N LEU A 10 4.39 8.62 2.36
CA LEU A 10 5.33 7.87 3.20
C LEU A 10 6.67 8.56 3.20
N VAL A 11 7.24 8.77 4.39
CA VAL A 11 8.54 9.44 4.58
C VAL A 11 9.39 8.65 5.56
N ASN A 12 10.60 8.27 5.14
CA ASN A 12 11.62 7.76 6.02
C ASN A 12 12.55 8.89 6.46
N ILE A 13 12.33 9.41 7.67
CA ILE A 13 13.15 10.46 8.28
C ILE A 13 14.49 9.96 8.84
N ASN A 14 14.75 8.64 8.81
CA ASN A 14 16.03 8.12 9.26
C ASN A 14 17.13 8.46 8.23
N PRO A 15 18.24 9.10 8.64
CA PRO A 15 19.27 9.57 7.70
C PRO A 15 20.19 8.45 7.19
N VAL A 16 20.18 7.26 7.80
CA VAL A 16 21.16 6.19 7.48
C VAL A 16 20.55 4.81 7.28
N LYS A 17 19.37 4.52 7.84
CA LYS A 17 18.72 3.21 7.78
C LYS A 17 17.51 3.21 6.84
N PRO A 18 17.41 2.24 5.92
CA PRO A 18 16.20 2.06 5.12
C PRO A 18 15.04 1.56 5.99
N ARG A 19 13.81 1.74 5.51
CA ARG A 19 12.58 1.24 6.14
C ARG A 19 11.75 0.47 5.12
N THR A 20 11.23 -0.67 5.55
CA THR A 20 10.30 -1.48 4.77
C THR A 20 8.94 -1.38 5.45
N VAL A 21 7.91 -0.95 4.71
CA VAL A 21 6.55 -0.77 5.21
C VAL A 21 5.62 -1.65 4.40
N VAL A 22 4.79 -2.43 5.08
CA VAL A 22 3.68 -3.17 4.44
C VAL A 22 2.44 -2.29 4.48
N ILE A 23 1.80 -2.12 3.32
CA ILE A 23 0.54 -1.42 3.17
C ILE A 23 -0.54 -2.45 2.88
N GLN A 24 -1.60 -2.45 3.68
CA GLN A 24 -2.75 -3.34 3.53
C GLN A 24 -4.00 -2.55 3.09
N ALA A 25 -4.81 -3.17 2.23
CA ALA A 25 -6.09 -2.64 1.79
C ALA A 25 -7.21 -3.08 2.76
N GLY A 26 -7.73 -2.14 3.56
CA GLY A 26 -8.73 -2.42 4.61
C GLY A 26 -8.11 -2.84 5.94
N ALA A 27 -8.94 -3.00 6.97
CA ALA A 27 -8.47 -3.35 8.32
C ALA A 27 -7.98 -4.80 8.41
N TYR A 28 -8.57 -5.69 7.61
CA TYR A 28 -8.37 -7.14 7.59
C TYR A 28 -8.08 -7.68 6.19
N GLY A 29 -7.59 -6.84 5.27
CA GLY A 29 -7.31 -7.22 3.88
C GLY A 29 -8.56 -7.38 3.00
N GLU A 30 -9.71 -6.90 3.45
CA GLU A 30 -11.01 -7.04 2.77
C GLU A 30 -11.13 -6.21 1.49
N HIS A 31 -10.15 -5.34 1.20
CA HIS A 31 -10.08 -4.59 -0.05
C HIS A 31 -8.93 -5.12 -0.93
N GLN A 32 -8.99 -4.83 -2.23
CA GLN A 32 -7.96 -5.21 -3.20
C GLN A 32 -7.38 -3.96 -3.84
N PHE A 33 -6.08 -3.70 -3.68
CA PHE A 33 -5.41 -2.67 -4.46
C PHE A 33 -5.39 -3.06 -5.94
N VAL A 34 -5.76 -2.14 -6.81
CA VAL A 34 -5.73 -2.33 -8.27
C VAL A 34 -4.39 -1.86 -8.80
N ASN A 35 -4.02 -0.62 -8.47
CA ASN A 35 -2.79 0.01 -8.92
C ASN A 35 -2.32 1.08 -7.93
N VAL A 36 -1.05 1.45 -8.07
CA VAL A 36 -0.43 2.60 -7.41
C VAL A 36 -0.02 3.60 -8.47
N ASP A 37 -0.50 4.83 -8.34
CA ASP A 37 0.04 5.97 -9.06
C ASP A 37 1.01 6.73 -8.13
N TRP A 38 2.29 6.74 -8.48
CA TRP A 38 3.34 7.49 -7.76
C TRP A 38 3.80 8.74 -8.52
N GLY A 39 2.95 9.29 -9.39
CA GLY A 39 3.14 10.50 -10.18
C GLY A 39 3.93 10.31 -11.48
N LYS A 40 4.95 9.43 -11.49
CA LYS A 40 5.76 9.16 -12.69
C LYS A 40 5.32 7.92 -13.48
N GLN A 41 4.59 7.02 -12.83
CA GLN A 41 4.18 5.73 -13.36
C GLN A 41 2.96 5.23 -12.59
N VAL A 42 2.12 4.49 -13.29
CA VAL A 42 1.07 3.68 -12.68
C VAL A 42 1.55 2.24 -12.68
N ILE A 43 1.61 1.64 -11.50
CA ILE A 43 2.09 0.27 -11.29
C ILE A 43 0.90 -0.61 -10.92
N PRO A 44 0.56 -1.65 -11.70
CA PRO A 44 -0.48 -2.59 -11.30
C PRO A 44 -0.01 -3.41 -10.10
N ILE A 45 -0.89 -3.59 -9.11
CA ILE A 45 -0.61 -4.38 -7.90
C ILE A 45 -1.47 -5.63 -7.89
N ASN A 46 -2.80 -5.47 -8.00
CA ASN A 46 -3.79 -6.53 -7.87
C ASN A 46 -3.52 -7.47 -6.68
N GLN A 47 -3.31 -6.90 -5.49
CA GLN A 47 -3.07 -7.61 -4.23
C GLN A 47 -3.79 -6.91 -3.06
N SER A 48 -4.05 -7.65 -1.99
CA SER A 48 -4.66 -7.13 -0.75
C SER A 48 -3.64 -6.41 0.15
N SER A 49 -2.34 -6.61 -0.10
CA SER A 49 -1.25 -5.87 0.52
C SER A 49 -0.02 -5.82 -0.39
N PHE A 50 0.88 -4.87 -0.15
CA PHE A 50 2.18 -4.81 -0.81
C PHE A 50 3.21 -4.11 0.07
N THR A 51 4.49 -4.23 -0.32
CA THR A 51 5.61 -3.67 0.42
C THR A 51 6.21 -2.45 -0.28
N VAL A 52 6.52 -1.42 0.49
CA VAL A 52 7.28 -0.24 0.04
C VAL A 52 8.61 -0.19 0.77
N ARG A 53 9.71 -0.12 0.02
CA ARG A 53 11.05 0.10 0.56
C ARG A 53 11.45 1.57 0.41
N LEU A 54 11.60 2.24 1.54
CA LEU A 54 12.04 3.64 1.62
C LEU A 54 13.52 3.69 1.96
N LEU A 55 14.32 4.29 1.09
CA LEU A 55 15.74 4.55 1.34
C LEU A 55 15.90 5.63 2.43
N PRO A 56 17.10 5.77 3.03
CA PRO A 56 17.35 6.82 4.02
C PRO A 56 17.01 8.22 3.48
N GLY A 57 16.32 9.04 4.28
CA GLY A 57 15.96 10.41 3.93
C GLY A 57 14.98 10.57 2.75
N THR A 58 14.31 9.50 2.30
CA THR A 58 13.39 9.55 1.15
C THR A 58 11.93 9.56 1.54
N GLY A 59 11.09 10.11 0.67
CA GLY A 59 9.64 10.02 0.77
C GLY A 59 8.96 10.11 -0.59
N SER A 60 7.74 9.60 -0.67
CA SER A 60 6.93 9.65 -1.90
C SER A 60 5.44 9.72 -1.58
N ARG A 61 4.71 10.46 -2.41
CA ARG A 61 3.25 10.53 -2.41
C ARG A 61 2.71 9.53 -3.43
N MET A 62 1.73 8.74 -3.02
CA MET A 62 1.15 7.69 -3.85
C MET A 62 -0.37 7.70 -3.71
N THR A 63 -1.07 7.52 -4.83
CA THR A 63 -2.51 7.28 -4.86
C THR A 63 -2.74 5.80 -5.12
N LEU A 64 -3.47 5.15 -4.22
CA LEU A 64 -3.75 3.72 -4.22
C LEU A 64 -5.22 3.53 -4.63
N SER A 65 -5.46 3.06 -5.85
CA SER A 65 -6.80 2.69 -6.30
C SER A 65 -7.15 1.30 -5.77
N MET A 66 -8.41 1.08 -5.38
CA MET A 66 -8.85 -0.18 -4.78
C MET A 66 -10.26 -0.59 -5.20
N ARG A 67 -10.50 -1.90 -5.18
CA ARG A 67 -11.85 -2.49 -5.12
C ARG A 67 -12.19 -2.78 -3.67
N ARG A 68 -13.30 -2.23 -3.19
CA ARG A 68 -13.76 -2.45 -1.82
C ARG A 68 -14.49 -3.79 -1.71
N TYR A 69 -14.35 -4.43 -0.55
CA TYR A 69 -15.01 -5.69 -0.19
C TYR A 69 -14.80 -6.81 -1.23
N ALA A 70 -13.61 -6.85 -1.84
CA ALA A 70 -13.27 -7.81 -2.89
C ALA A 70 -12.78 -9.16 -2.33
N ASN A 71 -12.38 -9.19 -1.06
CA ASN A 71 -11.76 -10.34 -0.40
C ASN A 71 -12.49 -10.71 0.89
N GLN A 72 -12.39 -11.97 1.30
CA GLN A 72 -12.78 -12.39 2.64
C GLN A 72 -11.83 -11.79 3.66
N ALA A 73 -12.36 -11.16 4.71
CA ALA A 73 -11.56 -10.58 5.80
C ALA A 73 -10.77 -11.69 6.53
N SER A 74 -9.53 -11.38 6.92
CA SER A 74 -8.64 -12.30 7.63
C SER A 74 -7.92 -11.65 8.81
N LEU A 75 -7.79 -12.42 9.90
CA LEU A 75 -7.01 -12.04 11.09
C LEU A 75 -5.52 -12.36 10.97
N LEU A 76 -5.11 -13.13 9.96
CA LEU A 76 -3.69 -13.38 9.70
C LEU A 76 -3.01 -12.05 9.37
N PHE A 77 -1.75 -11.86 9.75
CA PHE A 77 -1.04 -10.67 9.31
C PHE A 77 -0.74 -10.73 7.81
N PRO A 78 -0.54 -9.58 7.12
CA PRO A 78 -0.21 -9.56 5.69
C PRO A 78 0.95 -10.47 5.28
N TRP A 79 1.95 -10.66 6.14
CA TRP A 79 3.14 -11.48 5.88
C TRP A 79 2.95 -12.96 6.26
N ASP A 80 1.79 -13.33 6.79
CA ASP A 80 1.39 -14.72 7.09
C ASP A 80 0.32 -15.22 6.09
N ARG A 81 0.03 -14.44 5.05
CA ARG A 81 -0.94 -14.74 3.98
C ARG A 81 -0.14 -15.03 2.70
N ASP A 82 0.41 -16.24 2.62
CA ASP A 82 1.28 -16.79 1.56
C ASP A 82 2.74 -16.29 1.54
#